data_AF-A0A3B9HPM6-F1
#
_entry.id   AF-A0A3B9HPM6-F1
#
_cell.length_a   1.000
_cell.length_b   1.000
_cell.length_c   1.000
_cell.angle_alpha   90.00
_cell.angle_beta   90.00
_cell.angle_gamma   90.00
#
_symmetry.space_group_name_H-M   'P 1'
#
loop_
_entity.id
_entity.type
_entity.pdbx_description
1 polymer ?
#
loop_
_entity_poly.entity_id
_entity_poly.type
_entity_poly.pdbx_seq_one_letter_code
_entity_poly.pdbx_strand_id
1 'polypeptide(L)'
;MICCAEWHDQPLKILENLHRLICTTRSKTQRKIMTFQYLCFDKSSGIGKYANAGGCSPVLVCPESASTSEITLPGPVLGGFKKSKFSEIELKMQSGQALVLYTDGIIETKNPAGAEIGYERFKEWLLRHYCQDATAYYHAVYNEYLQWLAGGDTQDDLTLIMLVYRGSDEHENA
;
A
#
# COMPACT_ATOMS: atom_id res chain seq x y z
N MET A 1 -1.02 27.61 1.90
CA MET A 1 -1.02 26.81 0.67
C MET A 1 0.24 25.95 0.73
N ILE A 2 0.12 24.67 1.10
CA ILE A 2 1.29 23.78 1.18
C ILE A 2 1.59 23.35 -0.25
N CYS A 3 2.72 23.79 -0.77
CA CYS A 3 3.18 23.44 -2.09
C CYS A 3 3.63 21.98 -2.05
N CYS A 4 2.75 21.03 -2.39
CA CYS A 4 3.12 19.61 -2.54
C CYS A 4 4.29 19.38 -3.51
N ALA A 5 4.61 20.38 -4.35
CA ALA A 5 5.71 20.30 -5.31
C ALA A 5 7.10 20.31 -4.66
N GLU A 6 7.28 20.86 -3.46
CA GLU A 6 8.64 20.99 -2.86
C GLU A 6 9.09 19.74 -2.09
N TRP A 7 8.19 18.85 -1.67
CA TRP A 7 8.50 17.72 -0.77
C TRP A 7 8.00 16.36 -1.26
N HIS A 8 7.65 16.21 -2.53
CA HIS A 8 7.13 14.94 -3.07
C HIS A 8 8.09 13.76 -2.87
N ASP A 9 9.39 14.03 -2.67
CA ASP A 9 10.46 13.07 -2.44
C ASP A 9 10.79 12.83 -0.95
N GLN A 10 10.02 13.44 -0.04
CA GLN A 10 10.23 13.40 1.40
C GLN A 10 8.97 12.88 2.14
N PRO A 11 8.69 11.57 2.07
CA PRO A 11 7.50 10.95 2.65
C PRO A 11 7.27 11.31 4.12
N LEU A 12 8.32 11.25 4.96
CA LEU A 12 8.21 11.58 6.38
C LEU A 12 7.75 13.02 6.61
N LYS A 13 8.29 13.99 5.86
CA LYS A 13 7.87 15.40 5.97
C LYS A 13 6.40 15.57 5.56
N ILE A 14 5.95 14.87 4.52
CA ILE A 14 4.54 14.90 4.10
C ILE A 14 3.65 14.40 5.25
N LEU A 15 3.98 13.26 5.86
CA LEU A 15 3.22 12.72 7.00
C LEU A 15 3.17 13.68 8.17
N GLU A 16 4.31 14.24 8.59
CA GLU A 16 4.37 15.17 9.72
C GLU A 16 3.53 16.43 9.47
N ASN A 17 3.54 16.94 8.23
CA ASN A 17 2.72 18.07 7.85
C ASN A 17 1.22 17.75 7.84
N LEU A 18 0.84 16.63 7.22
CA LEU A 18 -0.56 16.16 7.22
C LEU A 18 -1.06 15.91 8.65
N HIS A 19 -0.23 15.32 9.51
CA HIS A 19 -0.54 15.13 10.92
C HIS A 19 -0.84 16.45 11.63
N ARG A 20 0.00 17.48 11.41
CA ARG A 20 -0.21 18.83 11.97
C ARG A 20 -1.53 19.43 11.50
N LEU A 21 -1.83 19.36 10.21
CA LEU A 21 -3.08 19.87 9.65
C LEU A 21 -4.29 19.17 10.27
N ILE A 22 -4.29 17.83 10.32
CA ILE A 22 -5.40 17.08 10.92
C ILE A 22 -5.55 17.44 12.40
N CYS A 23 -4.46 17.56 13.14
CA CYS A 23 -4.48 18.02 14.53
C CYS A 23 -5.11 19.41 14.69
N THR A 24 -4.93 20.32 13.73
CA THR A 24 -5.56 21.66 13.80
C THR A 24 -7.07 21.64 13.56
N THR A 25 -7.60 20.60 12.89
CA THR A 25 -9.05 20.44 12.68
C THR A 25 -9.79 19.87 13.90
N ARG A 26 -9.05 19.49 14.95
CA ARG A 26 -9.62 18.87 16.15
C ARG A 26 -10.43 19.88 16.95
N SER A 27 -11.66 19.50 17.29
CA SER A 27 -12.53 20.28 18.20
C SER A 27 -12.68 19.58 19.55
N LYS A 28 -13.42 20.21 20.49
CA LYS A 28 -13.78 19.57 21.77
C LYS A 28 -14.71 18.36 21.57
N THR A 29 -15.49 18.33 20.50
CA THR A 29 -16.54 17.33 20.23
C THR A 29 -16.15 16.30 19.18
N GLN A 30 -15.16 16.57 18.33
CA GLN A 30 -14.72 15.65 17.28
C GLN A 30 -13.20 15.55 17.21
N ARG A 31 -12.70 14.31 17.23
CA ARG A 31 -11.33 13.97 16.85
C ARG A 31 -11.38 13.36 15.47
N LYS A 32 -10.66 13.94 14.52
CA LYS A 32 -10.47 13.36 13.19
C LYS A 32 -9.14 12.61 13.19
N ILE A 33 -9.18 11.36 12.75
CA ILE A 33 -8.02 10.51 12.53
C ILE A 33 -8.06 9.96 11.12
N MET A 34 -6.89 9.63 10.57
CA MET A 34 -6.77 9.11 9.21
C MET A 34 -5.57 8.17 9.13
N THR A 35 -5.76 7.01 8.49
CA THR A 35 -4.66 6.16 8.07
C THR A 35 -4.04 6.76 6.81
N PHE A 36 -2.72 6.67 6.67
CA PHE A 36 -2.06 7.22 5.48
C PHE A 36 -0.77 6.49 5.18
N GLN A 37 -0.50 6.29 3.90
CA GLN A 37 0.71 5.65 3.40
C GLN A 37 1.25 6.48 2.25
N TYR A 38 2.57 6.59 2.18
CA TYR A 38 3.22 7.31 1.10
C TYR A 38 4.47 6.57 0.67
N LEU A 39 4.57 6.31 -0.64
CA LEU A 39 5.72 5.70 -1.29
C LEU A 39 6.22 6.65 -2.37
N CYS A 40 7.47 7.11 -2.25
CA CYS A 40 8.20 7.74 -3.33
C CYS A 40 9.15 6.72 -3.94
N PHE A 41 8.94 6.32 -5.19
CA PHE A 41 9.71 5.26 -5.85
C PHE A 41 10.47 5.79 -7.07
N ASP A 42 11.77 5.55 -7.09
CA ASP A 42 12.64 5.84 -8.23
C ASP A 42 12.71 4.62 -9.15
N LYS A 43 12.08 4.75 -10.32
CA LYS A 43 12.03 3.70 -11.35
C LYS A 43 13.39 3.33 -11.95
N SER A 44 14.40 4.19 -11.83
CA SER A 44 15.72 3.95 -12.45
C SER A 44 16.59 3.07 -11.56
N SER A 45 16.58 3.33 -10.25
CA SER A 45 17.37 2.61 -9.24
C SER A 45 16.61 1.48 -8.57
N GLY A 46 15.27 1.47 -8.64
CA GLY A 46 14.40 0.56 -7.91
C GLY A 46 14.31 0.86 -6.41
N ILE A 47 14.78 2.04 -5.99
CA ILE A 47 14.78 2.48 -4.59
C ILE A 47 13.48 3.23 -4.29
N GLY A 48 12.81 2.85 -3.20
CA GLY A 48 11.63 3.51 -2.69
C GLY A 48 11.82 4.02 -1.27
N LYS A 49 11.30 5.20 -0.96
CA LYS A 49 11.13 5.69 0.42
C LYS A 49 9.67 5.52 0.81
N TYR A 50 9.43 4.80 1.89
CA TYR A 50 8.09 4.46 2.36
C TYR A 50 7.88 4.97 3.78
N ALA A 51 6.76 5.66 3.99
CA ALA A 51 6.30 6.12 5.29
C ALA A 51 4.86 5.67 5.56
N ASN A 52 4.57 5.30 6.81
CA ASN A 52 3.27 4.76 7.23
C ASN A 52 2.71 5.51 8.44
N ALA A 53 1.40 5.77 8.41
CA ALA A 53 0.61 6.33 9.49
C ALA A 53 -0.63 5.46 9.75
N GLY A 54 -0.41 4.20 10.14
CA GLY A 54 -1.48 3.29 10.58
C GLY A 54 -2.25 2.56 9.47
N GLY A 55 -1.69 2.44 8.25
CA GLY A 55 -2.24 1.58 7.19
C GLY A 55 -1.67 0.15 7.20
N CYS A 56 -2.32 -0.74 6.44
CA CYS A 56 -1.94 -2.15 6.30
C CYS A 56 -0.53 -2.32 5.69
N SER A 57 0.29 -3.23 6.23
CA SER A 57 1.62 -3.48 5.69
C SER A 57 1.57 -3.87 4.21
N PRO A 58 2.23 -3.13 3.29
CA PRO A 58 2.30 -3.50 1.89
C PRO A 58 2.93 -4.88 1.72
N VAL A 59 2.49 -5.62 0.69
CA VAL A 59 3.05 -6.95 0.38
C VAL A 59 4.08 -6.83 -0.72
N LEU A 60 5.30 -7.30 -0.48
CA LEU A 60 6.32 -7.54 -1.50
C LEU A 60 6.15 -8.98 -2.01
N VAL A 61 6.03 -9.12 -3.32
CA VAL A 61 5.91 -10.40 -4.03
C VAL A 61 7.20 -10.68 -4.78
N CYS A 62 7.78 -11.83 -4.48
CA CYS A 62 9.02 -12.33 -5.06
C CYS A 62 8.71 -13.58 -5.90
N PRO A 63 8.46 -13.43 -7.22
CA PRO A 63 8.04 -14.55 -8.07
C PRO A 63 9.12 -15.63 -8.20
N GLU A 64 10.40 -15.25 -8.26
CA GLU A 64 11.52 -16.19 -8.40
C GLU A 64 11.62 -17.19 -7.24
N SER A 65 11.39 -16.72 -6.01
CA SER A 65 11.37 -17.55 -4.81
C SER A 65 9.98 -18.05 -4.44
N ALA A 66 8.99 -17.81 -5.28
CA ALA A 66 7.58 -18.08 -5.02
C ALA A 66 7.15 -17.67 -3.60
N SER A 67 7.48 -16.45 -3.19
CA SER A 67 7.24 -16.00 -1.82
C SER A 67 6.69 -14.57 -1.73
N THR A 68 6.06 -14.28 -0.60
CA THR A 68 5.55 -12.96 -0.25
C THR A 68 6.06 -12.55 1.13
N SER A 69 6.33 -11.26 1.32
CA SER A 69 6.67 -10.70 2.64
C SER A 69 5.97 -9.36 2.86
N GLU A 70 5.81 -8.97 4.12
CA GLU A 70 5.22 -7.68 4.48
C GLU A 70 6.30 -6.62 4.71
N ILE A 71 6.06 -5.42 4.20
CA ILE A 71 6.86 -4.24 4.50
C ILE A 71 6.32 -3.60 5.78
N THR A 72 6.74 -4.16 6.91
CA THR A 72 6.26 -3.75 8.23
C THR A 72 6.95 -2.48 8.72
N LEU A 73 6.20 -1.37 8.71
CA LEU A 73 6.58 -0.11 9.33
C LEU A 73 5.44 0.37 10.23
N PRO A 74 5.47 0.09 11.55
CA PRO A 74 4.43 0.54 12.44
C PRO A 74 4.49 2.07 12.62
N GLY A 75 3.34 2.72 12.60
CA GLY A 75 3.23 4.16 12.80
C GLY A 75 1.88 4.52 13.42
N PRO A 76 1.79 5.61 14.19
CA PRO A 76 0.52 6.08 14.70
C PRO A 76 -0.38 6.58 13.55
N VAL A 77 -1.69 6.57 13.73
CA VAL A 77 -2.61 7.23 12.78
C VAL A 77 -2.43 8.75 12.83
N LEU A 78 -2.67 9.43 11.71
CA LEU A 78 -2.68 10.88 11.67
C LEU A 78 -3.78 11.42 12.61
N GLY A 79 -3.51 12.53 13.30
CA GLY A 79 -4.46 13.12 14.27
C GLY A 79 -4.65 12.35 15.58
N GLY A 80 -4.07 11.14 15.73
CA GLY A 80 -4.28 10.28 16.90
C GLY A 80 -3.80 10.90 18.21
N PHE A 81 -2.50 11.21 18.29
CA PHE A 81 -1.87 11.87 19.44
C PHE A 81 -1.14 13.14 19.05
N LYS A 82 -1.25 14.21 19.86
CA LYS A 82 -0.57 15.49 19.59
C LYS A 82 0.96 15.37 19.45
N LYS A 83 1.57 14.40 20.13
CA LYS A 83 3.00 14.09 20.05
C LYS A 83 3.17 12.70 19.45
N SER A 84 2.97 12.61 18.13
CA SER A 84 3.20 11.40 17.36
C SER A 84 4.60 11.45 16.73
N LYS A 85 5.28 10.31 16.67
CA LYS A 85 6.53 10.15 15.92
C LYS A 85 6.23 9.24 14.73
N PHE A 86 6.57 9.71 13.54
CA PHE A 86 6.50 8.93 12.32
C PHE A 86 7.91 8.51 11.92
N SER A 87 7.98 7.49 11.07
CA SER A 87 9.22 6.97 10.52
C SER A 87 9.03 6.73 9.04
N GLU A 88 10.16 6.62 8.35
CA GLU A 88 10.23 6.13 6.98
C GLU A 88 11.33 5.06 6.91
N ILE A 89 11.22 4.20 5.90
CA ILE A 89 12.25 3.22 5.56
C ILE A 89 12.57 3.33 4.08
N GLU A 90 13.79 2.93 3.73
CA GLU A 90 14.20 2.71 2.35
C GLU A 90 13.94 1.25 1.98
N LEU A 91 13.40 1.04 0.79
CA LEU A 91 13.09 -0.25 0.19
C LEU A 91 13.85 -0.33 -1.12
N LYS A 92 14.42 -1.51 -1.44
CA LYS A 92 15.00 -1.76 -2.75
C LYS A 92 14.28 -2.94 -3.40
N MET A 93 13.63 -2.67 -4.53
CA MET A 93 13.00 -3.71 -5.34
C MET A 93 14.01 -4.26 -6.35
N GLN A 94 13.97 -5.57 -6.55
CA GLN A 94 14.66 -6.25 -7.63
C GLN A 94 13.76 -6.33 -8.86
N SER A 95 14.35 -6.39 -10.05
CA SER A 95 13.59 -6.58 -11.28
C SER A 95 12.72 -7.85 -11.18
N GLY A 96 11.50 -7.78 -11.69
CA GLY A 96 10.47 -8.80 -11.57
C GLY A 96 9.67 -8.75 -10.26
N GLN A 97 10.11 -8.08 -9.21
CA GLN A 97 9.32 -8.01 -7.97
C GLN A 97 8.10 -7.10 -8.12
N ALA A 98 7.05 -7.41 -7.36
CA ALA A 98 5.88 -6.56 -7.24
C ALA A 98 5.69 -6.07 -5.80
N LEU A 99 5.29 -4.81 -5.63
CA LEU A 99 4.88 -4.24 -4.35
C LEU A 99 3.40 -3.87 -4.44
N VAL A 100 2.63 -4.34 -3.45
CA VAL A 100 1.18 -4.19 -3.42
C VAL A 100 0.77 -3.42 -2.18
N LEU A 101 0.17 -2.24 -2.38
CA LEU A 101 -0.44 -1.44 -1.31
C LEU A 101 -1.96 -1.61 -1.38
N TYR A 102 -2.60 -1.72 -0.22
CA TYR A 102 -4.02 -2.02 -0.12
C TYR A 102 -4.62 -1.46 1.18
N THR A 103 -5.94 -1.32 1.20
CA THR A 103 -6.72 -1.03 2.41
C THR A 103 -7.29 -2.31 3.03
N ASP A 104 -7.60 -2.26 4.32
CA ASP A 104 -8.23 -3.32 5.10
C ASP A 104 -9.53 -3.87 4.47
N GLY A 105 -10.25 -3.05 3.70
CA GLY A 105 -11.42 -3.49 2.92
C GLY A 105 -11.19 -4.76 2.08
N ILE A 106 -9.98 -5.04 1.59
CA ILE A 106 -9.71 -6.32 0.90
C ILE A 106 -9.60 -7.50 1.87
N ILE A 107 -9.00 -7.32 3.04
CA ILE A 107 -8.73 -8.37 4.01
C ILE A 107 -10.00 -8.73 4.79
N GLU A 108 -10.79 -7.71 5.15
CA GLU A 108 -12.02 -7.83 5.93
C GLU A 108 -13.22 -8.27 5.09
N THR A 109 -13.09 -8.31 3.76
CA THR A 109 -14.18 -8.75 2.88
C THR A 109 -14.56 -10.21 3.17
N LYS A 110 -15.87 -10.43 3.36
CA LYS A 110 -16.46 -11.74 3.65
C LYS A 110 -17.11 -12.35 2.43
N ASN A 111 -17.00 -13.68 2.32
CA ASN A 111 -17.82 -14.44 1.37
C ASN A 111 -19.24 -14.68 1.93
N PRO A 112 -20.17 -15.28 1.16
CA PRO A 112 -21.53 -15.57 1.65
C PRO A 112 -21.61 -16.51 2.86
N ALA A 113 -20.56 -17.29 3.13
CA ALA A 113 -20.46 -18.13 4.32
C ALA A 113 -19.95 -17.35 5.56
N GLY A 114 -19.66 -16.06 5.42
CA GLY A 114 -19.17 -15.18 6.49
C GLY A 114 -17.67 -15.27 6.76
N ALA A 115 -16.90 -16.01 5.94
CA ALA A 115 -15.45 -16.11 6.09
C ALA A 115 -14.76 -14.89 5.46
N GLU A 116 -13.85 -14.25 6.20
CA GLU A 116 -12.99 -13.16 5.72
C GLU A 116 -11.89 -13.69 4.79
N ILE A 117 -11.42 -12.86 3.85
CA ILE A 117 -10.24 -13.19 3.02
C ILE A 117 -9.04 -13.44 3.94
N GLY A 118 -8.70 -12.48 4.80
CA GLY A 118 -7.55 -12.59 5.70
C GLY A 118 -6.20 -12.38 4.98
N TYR A 119 -5.17 -12.04 5.76
CA TYR A 119 -3.83 -11.71 5.24
C TYR A 119 -3.20 -12.85 4.45
N GLU A 120 -3.25 -14.08 4.96
CA GLU A 120 -2.57 -15.22 4.34
C GLU A 120 -3.19 -15.61 3.00
N ARG A 121 -4.52 -15.65 2.91
CA ARG A 121 -5.20 -15.94 1.63
C ARG A 121 -4.93 -14.85 0.59
N PHE A 122 -4.91 -13.59 1.02
CA PHE A 122 -4.59 -12.49 0.11
C PHE A 122 -3.16 -12.63 -0.44
N LYS A 123 -2.17 -12.93 0.41
CA LYS A 123 -0.80 -13.22 -0.03
C LYS A 123 -0.73 -14.41 -1.01
N GLU A 124 -1.48 -15.47 -0.75
CA GLU A 124 -1.58 -16.62 -1.67
C GLU A 124 -2.16 -16.21 -3.02
N TRP A 125 -3.18 -15.35 -3.06
CA TRP A 125 -3.77 -14.83 -4.31
C TRP A 125 -2.77 -14.00 -5.09
N LEU A 126 -2.06 -13.09 -4.42
CA LEU A 126 -1.01 -12.29 -5.03
C LEU A 126 0.06 -13.18 -5.67
N LEU A 127 0.49 -14.23 -4.97
CA LEU A 127 1.50 -15.14 -5.48
C LEU A 127 0.97 -15.99 -6.66
N ARG A 128 -0.22 -16.56 -6.52
CA ARG A 128 -0.85 -17.42 -7.53
C ARG A 128 -1.10 -16.70 -8.84
N HIS A 129 -1.54 -15.44 -8.76
CA HIS A 129 -1.96 -14.63 -9.90
C HIS A 129 -0.87 -13.69 -10.42
N TYR A 130 0.35 -13.79 -9.88
CA TYR A 130 1.46 -12.92 -10.28
C TYR A 130 1.63 -12.86 -11.80
N CYS A 131 1.74 -11.64 -12.32
CA CYS A 131 2.07 -11.39 -13.72
C CYS A 131 3.00 -10.18 -13.82
N GLN A 132 3.97 -10.24 -14.74
CA GLN A 132 4.87 -9.12 -15.02
C GLN A 132 4.13 -7.93 -15.63
N ASP A 133 2.96 -8.16 -16.23
CA ASP A 133 2.04 -7.10 -16.63
C ASP A 133 1.15 -6.66 -15.47
N ALA A 134 1.37 -5.43 -14.98
CA ALA A 134 0.69 -4.92 -13.80
C ALA A 134 -0.83 -4.83 -14.00
N THR A 135 -1.30 -4.54 -15.22
CA THR A 135 -2.73 -4.46 -15.53
C THR A 135 -3.36 -5.85 -15.55
N ALA A 136 -2.74 -6.82 -16.21
CA ALA A 136 -3.19 -8.20 -16.19
C ALA A 136 -3.16 -8.79 -14.77
N TYR A 137 -2.10 -8.48 -14.00
CA TYR A 137 -1.96 -8.90 -12.61
C TYR A 137 -3.09 -8.35 -11.73
N TYR A 138 -3.36 -7.05 -11.84
CA TYR A 138 -4.46 -6.39 -11.15
C TYR A 138 -5.80 -7.06 -11.48
N HIS A 139 -6.10 -7.29 -12.76
CA HIS A 139 -7.35 -7.92 -13.16
C HIS A 139 -7.47 -9.36 -12.66
N ALA A 140 -6.39 -10.14 -12.65
CA ALA A 140 -6.41 -11.50 -12.13
C ALA A 140 -6.76 -11.54 -10.63
N VAL A 141 -6.11 -10.69 -9.82
CA VAL A 141 -6.39 -10.58 -8.37
C VAL A 141 -7.77 -10.01 -8.10
N TYR A 142 -8.20 -9.00 -8.87
CA TYR A 142 -9.52 -8.41 -8.72
C TYR A 142 -10.64 -9.39 -9.10
N ASN A 143 -10.43 -10.24 -10.12
CA ASN A 143 -11.38 -11.29 -10.47
C ASN A 143 -11.51 -12.35 -9.36
N GLU A 144 -10.41 -12.74 -8.73
CA GLU A 144 -10.44 -13.64 -7.56
C GLU A 144 -11.23 -13.00 -6.40
N TYR A 145 -11.04 -11.70 -6.15
CA TYR A 145 -11.82 -10.93 -5.19
C TYR A 145 -13.33 -10.93 -5.50
N LEU A 146 -13.72 -10.69 -6.77
CA LEU A 146 -15.13 -10.74 -7.18
C LEU A 146 -15.74 -12.14 -7.03
N GLN A 147 -14.97 -13.18 -7.34
CA GLN A 147 -15.41 -14.57 -7.13
C GLN A 147 -15.61 -14.88 -5.64
N TRP A 148 -14.75 -14.34 -4.77
CA TRP A 148 -14.90 -14.48 -3.32
C TRP A 148 -16.16 -13.80 -2.78
N LEU A 149 -16.45 -12.58 -3.25
CA LEU A 149 -17.69 -11.87 -2.94
C LEU A 149 -18.93 -12.64 -3.41
N ALA A 150 -18.83 -13.37 -4.53
CA ALA A 150 -19.92 -14.16 -5.11
C ALA A 150 -21.22 -13.35 -5.31
N GLY A 151 -21.09 -12.08 -5.71
CA GLY A 151 -22.22 -11.16 -5.92
C GLY A 151 -22.78 -10.53 -4.64
N GLY A 152 -22.13 -10.73 -3.49
CA GLY A 152 -22.42 -9.99 -2.26
C GLY A 152 -21.92 -8.55 -2.29
N ASP A 153 -22.42 -7.73 -1.36
CA ASP A 153 -22.03 -6.32 -1.24
C ASP A 153 -20.66 -6.16 -0.56
N THR A 154 -19.91 -5.15 -1.01
CA THR A 154 -18.67 -4.72 -0.36
C THR A 154 -18.99 -4.10 0.99
N GLN A 155 -18.27 -4.51 2.04
CA GLN A 155 -18.49 -4.03 3.40
C GLN A 155 -17.71 -2.75 3.72
N ASP A 156 -16.65 -2.46 2.95
CA ASP A 156 -15.80 -1.29 3.08
C ASP A 156 -15.16 -0.90 1.72
N ASP A 157 -14.52 0.26 1.65
CA ASP A 157 -13.84 0.77 0.47
C ASP A 157 -12.60 -0.09 0.10
N LEU A 158 -12.58 -0.56 -1.13
CA LEU A 158 -11.46 -1.32 -1.70
C LEU A 158 -10.48 -0.39 -2.42
N THR A 159 -9.26 -0.27 -1.91
CA THR A 159 -8.14 0.32 -2.63
C THR A 159 -7.04 -0.72 -2.85
N LEU A 160 -6.55 -0.84 -4.07
CA LEU A 160 -5.45 -1.72 -4.45
C LEU A 160 -4.52 -1.01 -5.43
N ILE A 161 -3.25 -0.90 -5.09
CA ILE A 161 -2.20 -0.31 -5.93
C ILE A 161 -1.13 -1.38 -6.17
N MET A 162 -0.85 -1.66 -7.44
CA MET A 162 0.16 -2.64 -7.85
C MET A 162 1.31 -1.95 -8.56
N LEU A 163 2.53 -2.12 -8.03
CA LEU A 163 3.77 -1.69 -8.65
C LEU A 163 4.58 -2.93 -9.03
N VAL A 164 4.73 -3.21 -10.32
CA VAL A 164 5.63 -4.26 -10.82
C VAL A 164 6.90 -3.59 -11.33
N TYR A 165 8.04 -3.91 -10.71
CA TYR A 165 9.32 -3.33 -11.10
C TYR A 165 9.99 -4.18 -12.17
N ARG A 166 10.30 -3.61 -13.34
CA ARG A 166 10.90 -4.32 -14.48
C ARG A 166 12.41 -4.07 -14.63
N GLY A 167 13.02 -3.34 -13.70
CA GLY A 167 14.38 -2.81 -13.89
C GLY A 167 14.38 -1.64 -14.88
N SER A 168 15.54 -0.98 -15.00
CA SER A 168 15.82 -0.10 -16.12
C SER A 168 16.25 -0.97 -17.31
N ASP A 169 15.57 -0.84 -18.45
CA ASP A 169 16.02 -1.46 -19.69
C ASP A 169 17.38 -0.84 -20.06
N GLU A 170 18.46 -1.61 -20.05
CA GLU A 170 19.77 -1.19 -20.61
C GLU A 170 19.78 -1.22 -22.17
N HIS A 171 18.61 -1.26 -22.82
CA HIS A 171 18.50 -1.36 -24.28
C HIS A 171 17.59 -0.30 -24.88
N GLU A 172 18.09 0.94 -24.94
CA GLU A 172 17.66 1.92 -25.94
C GLU A 172 18.85 2.80 -26.37
N ASN A 173 19.92 2.16 -26.85
CA ASN A 173 20.96 2.76 -27.70
C ASN A 173 21.75 1.65 -28.41
N ALA A 174 21.24 1.20 -29.55
CA ALA A 174 21.99 0.54 -30.61
C ALA A 174 21.43 0.99 -31.96
#